data_AF-A0A948XEC2-F1
#
_entry.id   AF-A0A948XEC2-F1
#
_cell.length_a   1.000
_cell.length_b   1.000
_cell.length_c   1.000
_cell.angle_alpha   90.00
_cell.angle_beta   90.00
_cell.angle_gamma   90.00
#
_symmetry.space_group_name_H-M   'P 1'
#
loop_
_entity.id
_entity.type
_entity.pdbx_description
1 polymer ?
#
loop_
_entity_poly.entity_id
_entity_poly.type
_entity_poly.pdbx_seq_one_letter_code
_entity_poly.pdbx_strand_id
1 'polypeptide(L)'
;MRNKLRTGVRDAVVLLSGGLDSMVAAGIAREQGYRLNALTIDYQQRHRREVDSAREIARHLGAARHVVLPLDLRLFGGSALTDDIAVPKSGIGAGIPVTYVPARNLVFLSLTLAWAEAIGANDIFLGVNARDYS
;
A
#
# COMPACT_ATOMS: atom_id res chain seq x y z
N MET A 1 10.60 -7.26 28.20
CA MET A 1 9.80 -6.11 27.70
C MET A 1 8.43 -6.16 28.35
N ARG A 2 8.00 -5.09 29.03
CA ARG A 2 6.76 -5.09 29.84
C ARG A 2 5.53 -4.98 28.93
N ASN A 3 4.76 -6.07 28.83
CA ASN A 3 3.45 -6.07 28.21
C ASN A 3 2.44 -5.40 29.15
N LYS A 4 2.33 -4.07 29.09
CA LYS A 4 1.18 -3.37 29.67
C LYS A 4 0.02 -3.55 28.70
N LEU A 5 -1.03 -4.24 29.15
CA LEU A 5 -2.34 -4.24 28.48
C LEU A 5 -2.75 -2.78 28.25
N ARG A 6 -2.61 -2.30 27.02
CA ARG A 6 -2.94 -0.93 26.63
C ARG A 6 -4.46 -0.82 26.55
N THR A 7 -5.06 -0.13 27.51
CA THR A 7 -6.49 0.22 27.53
C THR A 7 -6.82 1.43 26.63
N GLY A 8 -5.95 1.75 25.66
CA GLY A 8 -6.12 2.85 24.72
C GLY A 8 -6.48 2.38 23.32
N VAL A 9 -7.00 3.29 22.49
CA VAL A 9 -7.30 3.02 21.07
C VAL A 9 -6.07 2.42 20.40
N ARG A 10 -6.23 1.26 19.76
CA ARG A 10 -5.12 0.54 19.09
C ARG A 10 -4.81 1.22 17.77
N ASP A 11 -3.54 1.54 17.53
CA ASP A 11 -3.08 2.01 16.22
C ASP A 11 -2.89 0.82 15.28
N ALA A 12 -3.34 0.99 14.03
CA ALA A 12 -3.00 0.11 12.93
C ALA A 12 -2.41 0.91 11.78
N VAL A 13 -1.45 0.31 11.07
CA VAL A 13 -0.96 0.84 9.80
C VAL A 13 -1.65 0.11 8.66
N VAL A 14 -2.15 0.85 7.67
CA VAL A 14 -2.76 0.28 6.47
C VAL A 14 -1.96 0.69 5.24
N LEU A 15 -1.56 -0.27 4.42
CA LEU A 15 -1.02 0.01 3.09
C LEU A 15 -2.17 0.32 2.13
N LEU A 16 -2.38 1.60 1.86
CA LEU A 16 -3.51 2.15 1.11
C LEU A 16 -3.08 2.57 -0.30
N SER A 17 -3.41 1.77 -1.31
CA SER A 17 -3.04 2.03 -2.71
C SER A 17 -4.04 2.92 -3.45
N GLY A 18 -5.26 3.08 -2.93
CA GLY A 18 -6.35 3.77 -3.59
C GLY A 18 -7.29 2.83 -4.38
N GLY A 19 -6.94 1.55 -4.49
CA GLY A 19 -7.80 0.51 -5.05
C GLY A 19 -8.79 -0.08 -4.04
N LEU A 20 -9.79 -0.79 -4.57
CA LEU A 20 -10.88 -1.42 -3.80
C LEU A 20 -10.39 -2.29 -2.64
N ASP A 21 -9.44 -3.20 -2.89
CA ASP A 21 -8.99 -4.15 -1.87
C ASP A 21 -8.32 -3.45 -0.69
N SER A 22 -7.50 -2.44 -0.97
CA SER A 22 -6.86 -1.61 0.07
C SER A 22 -7.89 -0.77 0.85
N MET A 23 -8.94 -0.29 0.18
CA MET A 23 -10.04 0.43 0.82
C MET A 23 -10.84 -0.50 1.76
N VAL A 24 -11.14 -1.71 1.31
CA VAL A 24 -11.85 -2.71 2.12
C VAL A 24 -11.03 -3.10 3.34
N ALA A 25 -9.72 -3.35 3.18
CA ALA A 25 -8.83 -3.64 4.30
C ALA A 25 -8.79 -2.49 5.33
N ALA A 26 -8.74 -1.24 4.87
CA ALA A 26 -8.82 -0.06 5.74
C ALA A 26 -10.18 0.06 6.44
N GLY A 27 -11.27 -0.23 5.73
CA GLY A 27 -12.63 -0.24 6.29
C GLY A 27 -12.78 -1.28 7.41
N ILE A 28 -12.29 -2.49 7.20
CA ILE A 28 -12.28 -3.56 8.21
C ILE A 28 -11.48 -3.14 9.45
N ALA A 29 -10.29 -2.56 9.26
CA ALA A 29 -9.49 -2.05 10.37
C ALA A 29 -10.25 -0.99 11.20
N ARG A 30 -10.94 -0.07 10.53
CA ARG A 30 -11.78 0.93 11.20
C ARG A 30 -12.94 0.30 11.96
N GLU A 31 -13.65 -0.64 11.33
CA GLU A 31 -14.77 -1.36 11.95
C GLU A 31 -14.35 -2.14 13.19
N GLN A 32 -13.13 -2.69 13.20
CA GLN A 32 -12.51 -3.35 14.35
C GLN A 32 -12.01 -2.37 15.45
N GLY A 33 -12.27 -1.07 15.30
CA GLY A 33 -11.98 -0.03 16.30
C GLY A 33 -10.53 0.44 16.32
N TYR A 34 -9.75 0.22 15.25
CA TYR A 34 -8.39 0.74 15.15
C TYR A 34 -8.37 2.23 14.76
N ARG A 35 -7.41 2.97 15.33
CA ARG A 35 -7.01 4.28 14.82
C ARG A 35 -6.12 4.06 13.59
N LEU A 36 -6.62 4.48 12.43
CA LEU A 36 -5.95 4.23 11.17
C LEU A 36 -4.78 5.19 10.93
N ASN A 37 -3.64 4.62 10.56
CA ASN A 37 -2.49 5.33 10.00
C ASN A 37 -2.27 4.79 8.58
N ALA A 38 -2.60 5.57 7.56
CA ALA A 38 -2.54 5.14 6.16
C ALA A 38 -1.18 5.44 5.53
N LEU A 39 -0.60 4.46 4.84
CA LEU A 39 0.60 4.61 4.02
C LEU A 39 0.25 4.39 2.56
N THR A 40 0.52 5.38 1.73
CA THR A 40 0.48 5.25 0.27
C THR A 40 1.89 5.40 -0.24
N ILE A 41 2.34 4.48 -1.10
CA ILE A 41 3.64 4.57 -1.74
C ILE A 41 3.44 5.11 -3.15
N ASP A 42 3.96 6.31 -3.40
CA ASP A 42 4.06 6.87 -4.73
C ASP A 42 5.39 6.41 -5.33
N TYR A 43 5.33 5.31 -6.08
CA TYR A 43 6.52 4.72 -6.68
C TYR A 43 6.79 5.18 -8.12
N GLN A 44 6.23 6.35 -8.48
CA GLN A 44 6.23 6.90 -9.84
C GLN A 44 5.53 5.99 -10.85
N GLN A 45 4.48 5.29 -10.39
CA GLN A 45 3.65 4.48 -11.26
C GLN A 45 2.94 5.33 -12.33
N ARG A 46 2.68 4.70 -13.48
CA ARG A 46 2.03 5.33 -14.64
C ARG A 46 0.67 5.98 -14.33
N HIS A 47 -0.12 5.41 -13.41
CA HIS A 47 -1.46 5.90 -13.07
C HIS A 47 -1.47 6.74 -11.79
N ARG A 48 -1.28 8.06 -11.94
CA ARG A 48 -1.31 9.02 -10.81
C ARG A 48 -2.65 9.07 -10.05
N ARG A 49 -3.76 8.74 -10.73
CA ARG A 49 -5.12 8.76 -10.14
C ARG A 49 -5.24 7.89 -8.88
N GLU A 50 -4.48 6.82 -8.79
CA GLU A 50 -4.49 5.92 -7.62
C GLU A 50 -4.07 6.65 -6.34
N VAL A 51 -3.05 7.52 -6.43
CA VAL A 51 -2.58 8.30 -5.27
C VAL A 51 -3.65 9.30 -4.83
N ASP A 52 -4.36 9.93 -5.77
CA ASP A 52 -5.45 10.84 -5.47
C ASP A 52 -6.64 10.11 -4.82
N SER A 53 -7.02 8.93 -5.36
CA SER A 53 -8.02 8.07 -4.75
C SER A 53 -7.63 7.63 -3.34
N ALA A 54 -6.34 7.31 -3.10
CA ALA A 54 -5.86 6.95 -1.76
C ALA A 54 -6.03 8.11 -0.76
N ARG A 55 -5.77 9.35 -1.17
CA ARG A 55 -6.01 10.55 -0.34
C ARG A 55 -7.50 10.72 -0.01
N GLU A 56 -8.36 10.55 -1.00
CA GLU A 56 -9.81 10.65 -0.80
C GLU A 56 -10.33 9.56 0.15
N ILE A 57 -9.88 8.32 -0.02
CA ILE A 57 -10.24 7.20 0.84
C ILE A 57 -9.73 7.41 2.27
N ALA A 58 -8.47 7.81 2.46
CA ALA A 58 -7.91 8.08 3.78
C ALA A 58 -8.72 9.16 4.52
N ARG A 59 -9.09 10.24 3.81
CA ARG A 59 -9.95 11.30 4.36
C ARG A 59 -11.35 10.79 4.69
N HIS A 60 -11.97 10.03 3.79
CA HIS A 60 -13.32 9.49 3.99
C HIS A 60 -13.38 8.51 5.17
N LEU A 61 -12.34 7.70 5.36
CA LEU A 61 -12.24 6.75 6.47
C LEU A 61 -11.79 7.41 7.78
N GLY A 62 -11.40 8.68 7.78
CA GLY A 62 -10.96 9.40 8.97
C GLY A 62 -9.60 8.92 9.48
N ALA A 63 -8.65 8.64 8.59
CA ALA A 63 -7.29 8.28 8.97
C ALA A 63 -6.67 9.36 9.87
N ALA A 64 -6.12 8.96 11.01
CA ALA A 64 -5.48 9.87 11.96
C ALA A 64 -4.21 10.49 11.38
N ARG A 65 -3.51 9.73 10.52
CA ARG A 65 -2.38 10.20 9.73
C ARG A 65 -2.37 9.49 8.39
N HIS A 66 -2.11 10.24 7.31
CA HIS A 66 -1.88 9.70 5.98
C HIS A 66 -0.50 10.14 5.50
N VAL A 67 0.38 9.19 5.20
CA VAL A 67 1.69 9.43 4.61
C VAL A 67 1.65 8.99 3.16
N VAL A 68 1.98 9.90 2.25
CA VAL A 68 2.30 9.57 0.86
C VAL A 68 3.82 9.57 0.72
N LEU A 69 4.42 8.39 0.63
CA LEU A 69 5.86 8.19 0.60
C LEU A 69 6.35 8.13 -0.86
N PRO A 70 7.15 9.10 -1.33
CA PRO A 70 7.79 8.99 -2.64
C PRO A 70 8.89 7.91 -2.61
N LEU A 71 8.88 7.00 -3.58
CA LEU A 71 9.89 5.95 -3.76
C LEU A 71 10.11 5.65 -5.25
N ASP A 72 11.02 6.34 -5.91
CA ASP A 72 11.19 6.19 -7.36
C ASP A 72 11.78 4.82 -7.75
N LEU A 73 10.90 3.85 -8.05
CA LEU A 73 11.31 2.50 -8.47
C LEU A 73 11.72 2.44 -9.96
N ARG A 74 11.53 3.51 -10.73
CA ARG A 74 12.06 3.63 -12.10
C ARG A 74 13.57 3.58 -12.13
N LEU A 75 14.23 3.92 -11.03
CA LEU A 75 15.68 3.80 -10.87
C LEU A 75 16.18 2.35 -10.99
N PHE A 76 15.31 1.35 -10.76
CA PHE A 76 15.67 -0.05 -10.93
C PHE A 76 15.32 -0.59 -12.33
N GLY A 77 14.29 -0.03 -12.97
CA GLY A 77 13.77 -0.49 -14.25
C GLY A 77 13.18 -1.91 -14.23
N GLY A 78 12.96 -2.48 -15.41
CA GLY A 78 12.49 -3.85 -15.62
C GLY A 78 10.97 -4.03 -15.67
N SER A 79 10.19 -2.94 -15.76
CA SER A 79 8.72 -2.99 -15.80
C SER A 79 8.12 -1.89 -16.65
N ALA A 80 7.06 -2.18 -17.41
CA ALA A 80 6.23 -1.22 -18.13
C ALA A 80 5.44 -0.25 -17.23
N LEU A 81 5.41 -0.49 -15.91
CA LEU A 81 4.89 0.48 -14.94
C LEU A 81 5.94 1.50 -14.49
N THR A 82 7.23 1.21 -14.70
CA THR A 82 8.36 2.04 -14.24
C THR A 82 9.32 2.46 -15.36
N ASP A 83 9.20 1.90 -16.57
CA ASP A 83 10.01 2.22 -17.75
C ASP A 83 9.13 2.60 -18.96
N ASP A 84 9.76 3.16 -20.00
CA ASP A 84 9.17 3.43 -21.32
C ASP A 84 8.99 2.13 -22.15
N ILE A 85 8.34 1.13 -21.56
CA ILE A 85 7.94 -0.11 -22.23
C ILE A 85 6.46 0.01 -22.59
N ALA A 86 6.12 -0.28 -23.85
CA ALA A 86 4.73 -0.30 -24.29
C ALA A 86 3.96 -1.43 -23.59
N VAL A 87 2.85 -1.11 -22.93
CA VAL A 87 1.94 -2.12 -22.37
C VAL A 87 1.17 -2.78 -23.52
N PRO A 88 1.30 -4.11 -23.72
CA PRO A 88 0.60 -4.81 -24.80
C PRO A 88 -0.93 -4.70 -24.64
N LYS A 89 -1.63 -4.33 -25.70
CA LYS A 89 -3.11 -4.26 -25.70
C LYS A 89 -3.78 -5.62 -25.91
N SER A 90 -3.01 -6.65 -26.29
CA SER A 90 -3.51 -7.96 -26.71
C SER A 90 -3.66 -8.99 -25.58
N GLY A 91 -3.73 -8.55 -24.31
CA GLY A 91 -3.96 -9.40 -23.15
C GLY A 91 -2.69 -9.99 -22.53
N ILE A 92 -2.89 -10.76 -21.45
CA ILE A 92 -1.83 -11.34 -20.61
C ILE A 92 -1.26 -12.57 -21.34
N GLY A 93 -0.03 -12.47 -21.85
CA GLY A 93 0.68 -13.61 -22.43
C GLY A 93 1.12 -14.63 -21.38
N ALA A 94 1.59 -15.80 -21.81
CA ALA A 94 2.21 -16.77 -20.91
C ALA A 94 3.60 -16.26 -20.47
N GLY A 95 3.75 -15.87 -19.20
CA GLY A 95 5.00 -15.36 -18.64
C GLY A 95 4.78 -14.36 -17.49
N ILE A 96 5.87 -13.83 -16.93
CA ILE A 96 5.80 -12.71 -15.99
C ILE A 96 5.31 -11.49 -16.78
N PRO A 97 4.21 -10.83 -16.37
CA PRO A 97 3.71 -9.65 -17.08
C PRO A 97 4.78 -8.58 -17.18
N VAL A 98 4.86 -7.89 -18.32
CA VAL A 98 5.80 -6.78 -18.48
C VAL A 98 5.52 -5.64 -17.51
N THR A 99 4.33 -5.59 -16.89
CA THR A 99 3.96 -4.63 -15.86
C THR A 99 4.43 -5.03 -14.46
N TYR A 100 4.98 -6.24 -14.28
CA TYR A 100 5.54 -6.68 -13.01
C TYR A 100 6.73 -5.81 -12.59
N VAL A 101 6.66 -5.18 -11.42
CA VAL A 101 7.80 -4.48 -10.81
C VAL A 101 8.49 -5.43 -9.83
N PRO A 102 9.80 -5.71 -10.00
CA PRO A 102 10.54 -6.66 -9.16
C PRO A 102 10.36 -6.41 -7.66
N ALA A 103 9.84 -7.42 -6.95
CA ALA A 103 9.68 -7.44 -5.50
C ALA A 103 8.96 -6.21 -4.88
N ARG A 104 8.18 -5.43 -5.65
CA ARG A 104 7.58 -4.17 -5.14
C ARG A 104 6.78 -4.39 -3.84
N ASN A 105 6.00 -5.46 -3.78
CA ASN A 105 5.14 -5.75 -2.64
C ASN A 105 5.94 -6.06 -1.37
N LEU A 106 7.11 -6.70 -1.51
CA LEU A 106 8.01 -6.94 -0.38
C LEU A 106 8.59 -5.63 0.14
N VAL A 107 9.08 -4.77 -0.76
CA VAL A 107 9.59 -3.43 -0.39
C VAL A 107 8.51 -2.62 0.32
N PHE A 108 7.28 -2.63 -0.20
CA PHE A 108 6.15 -1.91 0.39
C PHE A 108 5.81 -2.45 1.78
N LEU A 109 5.81 -3.77 1.96
CA LEU A 109 5.59 -4.40 3.25
C LEU A 109 6.69 -4.02 4.26
N SER A 110 7.96 -4.03 3.85
CA SER A 110 9.08 -3.62 4.70
C SER A 110 8.94 -2.16 5.17
N LEU A 111 8.55 -1.25 4.28
CA LEU A 111 8.31 0.16 4.63
C LEU A 111 7.09 0.34 5.54
N THR A 112 6.03 -0.43 5.30
CA THR A 112 4.82 -0.44 6.14
C THR A 112 5.16 -0.91 7.55
N LEU A 113 5.94 -1.99 7.67
CA LEU A 113 6.42 -2.53 8.93
C LEU A 113 7.32 -1.53 9.67
N ALA A 114 8.29 -0.93 8.98
CA ALA A 114 9.17 0.07 9.58
C ALA A 114 8.38 1.25 10.17
N TRP A 115 7.34 1.71 9.46
CA TRP A 115 6.50 2.78 9.98
C TRP A 115 5.61 2.34 11.16
N ALA A 116 5.05 1.12 11.11
CA ALA A 116 4.28 0.55 12.22
C ALA A 116 5.13 0.48 13.50
N GLU A 117 6.36 0.01 13.40
CA GLU A 117 7.31 -0.03 14.51
C GLU A 117 7.61 1.38 15.04
N ALA A 118 7.87 2.34 14.16
CA ALA A 118 8.17 3.72 14.54
C ALA A 118 7.03 4.42 15.32
N ILE A 119 5.77 4.05 15.08
CA ILE A 119 4.61 4.60 15.80
C ILE A 119 4.12 3.69 16.93
N GLY A 120 4.75 2.52 17.13
CA GLY A 120 4.35 1.53 18.13
C GLY A 120 2.99 0.88 17.85
N ALA A 121 2.64 0.72 16.57
CA ALA A 121 1.51 -0.07 16.10
C ALA A 121 1.93 -1.54 15.95
N ASN A 122 1.07 -2.46 16.41
CA ASN A 122 1.33 -3.90 16.33
C ASN A 122 0.58 -4.58 15.17
N ASP A 123 -0.33 -3.85 14.53
CA ASP A 123 -1.27 -4.37 13.55
C ASP A 123 -1.05 -3.69 12.20
N ILE A 124 -0.95 -4.51 11.15
CA ILE A 124 -0.82 -4.07 9.76
C ILE A 124 -1.96 -4.69 8.96
N PHE A 125 -2.66 -3.88 8.18
CA PHE A 125 -3.69 -4.32 7.25
C PHE A 125 -3.23 -4.13 5.81
N LEU A 126 -3.43 -5.17 5.00
CA LEU A 126 -3.02 -5.22 3.60
C LEU A 126 -4.17 -5.75 2.74
N GLY A 127 -4.41 -5.11 1.59
CA GLY A 127 -5.35 -5.59 0.57
C GLY A 127 -4.66 -6.37 -0.54
N VAL A 128 -3.64 -7.18 -0.23
CA VAL A 128 -2.84 -7.91 -1.24
C VAL A 128 -3.42 -9.29 -1.54
N ASN A 129 -3.32 -9.73 -2.80
CA ASN A 129 -3.76 -11.05 -3.25
C ASN A 129 -2.56 -11.98 -3.55
N ALA A 130 -2.75 -13.30 -3.45
CA ALA A 130 -1.74 -14.29 -3.82
C ALA A 130 -1.40 -14.31 -5.33
N ARG A 131 -2.23 -13.69 -6.18
CA ARG A 131 -2.05 -13.57 -7.64
C ARG A 131 -1.90 -12.12 -8.08
N ASP A 132 -1.08 -11.34 -7.40
CA ASP A 132 -0.90 -9.92 -7.69
C ASP A 132 0.24 -9.68 -8.71
N TYR A 133 0.00 -10.09 -9.95
CA TYR A 133 0.84 -9.74 -11.10
C TYR A 133 0.13 -8.63 -11.89
N SER A 134 -0.01 -7.46 -11.25
CA SER A 134 -0.62 -6.27 -11.85
C SER A 134 0.45 -5.37 -12.45
#